data_AF-A0A1F6B2Q1-F1
#
_entry.id   AF-A0A1F6B2Q1-F1
#
_cell.length_a   1.000
_cell.length_b   1.000
_cell.length_c   1.000
_cell.angle_alpha   90.00
_cell.angle_beta   90.00
_cell.angle_gamma   90.00
#
_symmetry.space_group_name_H-M   'P 1'
#
loop_
_entity.id
_entity.type
_entity.pdbx_description
1 polymer ?
#
loop_
_entity_poly.entity_id
_entity_poly.type
_entity_poly.pdbx_seq_one_letter_code
_entity_poly.pdbx_strand_id
1 'polypeptide(L)'
;MKRKVFFLVGLIGLVFIIGALVRFLGNRGPKQGELRVDSQPAATIFLDNKNIGKTPYKDKVEFGEYTIKLVPETTTTALTSWQGKIVVGQNLLTYVNANLSESELTTAIDVVWLEKITSKQSELSVTTNPDGATVLVDDVSRGVTPLSLQDIAPGDHAVSVTSIGFLARSLKIKTTPGYRLIANLKLALSGATTTPEASPAESSAPSGKATPTPKLTPVKTATGSAGQTSDPPRPFVIIKDTPTGFLRVREEPSTSATEAGRVNPGEKYTISDTQSGWYQIKYDGINSGWVSGQYTEKVE
;
A
#
# COMPACT_ATOMS: atom_id res chain seq x y z
N MET A 1 63.02 -8.07 -44.15
CA MET A 1 62.40 -6.95 -43.41
C MET A 1 60.87 -7.01 -43.38
N LYS A 2 60.19 -7.36 -44.49
CA LYS A 2 58.70 -7.40 -44.59
C LYS A 2 57.99 -8.29 -43.55
N ARG A 3 58.49 -9.49 -43.23
CA ARG A 3 57.90 -10.39 -42.22
C ARG A 3 57.87 -9.82 -40.79
N LYS A 4 58.89 -9.04 -40.40
CA LYS A 4 58.94 -8.40 -39.06
C LYS A 4 57.96 -7.23 -38.95
N VAL A 5 57.69 -6.54 -40.07
CA VAL A 5 56.70 -5.46 -40.15
C VAL A 5 55.27 -6.01 -40.03
N PHE A 6 54.95 -7.11 -40.71
CA PHE A 6 53.64 -7.77 -40.57
C PHE A 6 53.39 -8.27 -39.13
N PHE A 7 54.42 -8.79 -38.47
CA PHE A 7 54.30 -9.24 -37.08
C PHE A 7 54.05 -8.07 -36.12
N LEU A 8 54.73 -6.93 -36.33
CA LEU A 8 54.57 -5.73 -35.52
C LEU A 8 53.19 -5.08 -35.70
N VAL A 9 52.69 -5.02 -36.94
CA VAL A 9 51.34 -4.49 -37.24
C VAL A 9 50.24 -5.38 -36.64
N GLY A 10 50.41 -6.71 -36.70
CA GLY A 10 49.49 -7.65 -36.06
C GLY A 10 49.45 -7.53 -34.54
N LEU A 11 50.60 -7.30 -33.91
CA LEU A 11 50.70 -7.12 -32.45
C LEU A 11 50.04 -5.81 -31.99
N ILE A 12 50.22 -4.71 -32.75
CA ILE A 12 49.56 -3.42 -32.47
C ILE A 12 48.04 -3.56 -32.62
N GLY A 13 47.55 -4.25 -33.66
CA GLY A 13 46.12 -4.54 -33.84
C GLY A 13 45.54 -5.34 -32.68
N LEU A 14 46.26 -6.34 -32.18
CA LEU A 14 45.83 -7.14 -31.02
C LEU A 14 45.74 -6.31 -29.74
N VAL A 15 46.69 -5.41 -29.49
CA VAL A 15 46.66 -4.50 -28.32
C VAL A 15 45.48 -3.52 -28.41
N PHE A 16 45.15 -3.03 -29.61
CA PHE A 16 43.96 -2.20 -29.82
C PHE A 16 42.66 -2.97 -29.58
N ILE A 17 42.57 -4.23 -30.03
CA ILE A 17 41.40 -5.09 -29.79
C ILE A 17 41.25 -5.40 -28.30
N ILE A 18 42.33 -5.75 -27.62
CA ILE A 18 42.32 -6.00 -26.16
C ILE A 18 41.98 -4.71 -25.41
N GLY A 19 42.55 -3.56 -25.79
CA GLY A 19 42.22 -2.26 -25.20
C GLY A 19 40.76 -1.85 -25.42
N ALA A 20 40.20 -2.13 -26.60
CA ALA A 20 38.78 -1.93 -26.89
C ALA A 20 37.89 -2.91 -26.11
N LEU A 21 38.30 -4.18 -25.97
CA LEU A 21 37.59 -5.20 -25.20
C LEU A 21 37.62 -4.88 -23.70
N VAL A 22 38.76 -4.42 -23.17
CA VAL A 22 38.90 -3.98 -21.78
C VAL A 22 38.10 -2.70 -21.52
N ARG A 23 38.02 -1.76 -22.47
CA ARG A 23 37.09 -0.62 -22.36
C ARG A 23 35.61 -1.03 -22.45
N PHE A 24 35.29 -1.98 -23.32
CA PHE A 24 33.93 -2.48 -23.51
C PHE A 24 33.44 -3.31 -22.31
N LEU A 25 34.34 -4.04 -21.65
CA LEU A 25 34.06 -4.79 -20.42
C LEU A 25 34.23 -3.96 -19.15
N GLY A 26 35.06 -2.91 -19.18
CA GLY A 26 35.46 -2.12 -18.01
C GLY A 26 34.61 -0.89 -17.69
N ASN A 27 33.60 -0.56 -18.50
CA ASN A 27 32.78 0.65 -18.31
C ASN A 27 31.38 0.40 -17.70
N ARG A 28 31.18 -0.71 -16.99
CA ARG A 28 29.99 -0.93 -16.17
C ARG A 28 30.31 -0.51 -14.73
N GLY A 29 30.28 0.79 -14.48
CA GLY A 29 30.31 1.29 -13.10
C GLY A 29 29.22 0.62 -12.25
N PRO A 30 29.39 0.53 -10.93
CA PRO A 30 28.42 -0.16 -10.08
C PRO A 30 27.06 0.50 -10.27
N LYS A 31 26.05 -0.31 -10.60
CA LYS A 31 24.67 0.15 -10.75
C LYS A 31 24.15 0.49 -9.35
N GLN A 32 24.32 1.73 -8.92
CA GLN A 32 23.93 2.17 -7.57
C GLN A 32 22.68 3.05 -7.66
N GLY A 33 21.88 3.06 -6.61
CA GLY A 33 20.86 4.06 -6.33
C GLY A 33 21.24 4.90 -5.11
N GLU A 34 20.38 5.83 -4.73
CA GLU A 34 20.51 6.60 -3.50
C GLU A 34 19.46 6.12 -2.51
N LEU A 35 19.88 5.73 -1.31
CA LEU A 35 18.99 5.39 -0.20
C LEU A 35 18.99 6.55 0.79
N ARG A 36 17.80 7.09 1.06
CA ARG A 36 17.57 8.04 2.13
C ARG A 36 16.62 7.44 3.16
N VAL A 37 17.01 7.48 4.43
CA VAL A 37 16.22 6.96 5.55
C VAL A 37 16.14 8.02 6.64
N ASP A 38 14.92 8.45 6.94
CA ASP A 38 14.61 9.33 8.07
C ASP A 38 13.78 8.54 9.10
N SER A 39 13.94 8.83 10.39
CA SER A 39 13.04 8.29 11.41
C SER A 39 12.91 9.19 12.62
N GLN A 40 11.80 9.02 13.33
CA GLN A 40 11.52 9.61 14.63
C GLN A 40 10.95 8.54 15.56
N PRO A 41 11.58 8.27 16.73
CA PRO A 41 12.92 8.76 17.12
C PRO A 41 14.03 8.23 16.21
N ALA A 42 15.27 8.66 16.46
CA ALA A 42 16.44 8.18 15.74
C ALA A 42 16.59 6.66 15.89
N ALA A 43 17.03 5.98 14.83
CA ALA A 43 17.18 4.55 14.78
C ALA A 43 18.53 4.15 14.16
N THR A 44 19.07 3.02 14.62
CA THR A 44 20.12 2.29 13.91
C THR A 44 19.51 1.55 12.72
N ILE A 45 20.18 1.57 11.58
CA ILE A 45 19.71 1.02 10.31
C ILE A 45 20.50 -0.23 9.95
N PHE A 46 19.79 -1.30 9.65
CA PHE A 46 20.36 -2.53 9.10
C PHE A 46 19.77 -2.79 7.72
N LEU A 47 20.62 -3.14 6.76
CA LEU A 47 20.26 -3.54 5.41
C LEU A 47 20.75 -4.98 5.20
N ASP A 48 19.84 -5.92 4.98
CA ASP A 48 20.12 -7.37 4.97
C ASP A 48 20.96 -7.83 6.16
N ASN A 49 20.55 -7.38 7.36
CA ASN A 49 21.22 -7.63 8.64
C ASN A 49 22.60 -6.97 8.82
N LYS A 50 23.12 -6.26 7.82
CA LYS A 50 24.35 -5.46 7.95
C LYS A 50 24.02 -4.07 8.48
N ASN A 51 24.65 -3.65 9.57
CA ASN A 51 24.54 -2.27 10.06
C ASN A 51 25.15 -1.31 9.03
N ILE A 52 24.37 -0.33 8.58
CA ILE A 52 24.80 0.68 7.60
C ILE A 52 24.89 2.10 8.18
N GLY A 53 24.42 2.33 9.41
CA GLY A 53 24.48 3.63 10.06
C GLY A 53 23.26 3.92 10.92
N LYS A 54 22.96 5.20 11.09
CA LYS A 54 21.86 5.72 11.91
C LYS A 54 21.05 6.74 11.12
N THR A 55 19.78 6.92 11.45
CA THR A 55 18.93 7.97 10.87
C THR A 55 19.26 9.35 11.49
N PRO A 56 19.20 10.44 10.71
CA PRO A 56 18.97 10.47 9.27
C PRO A 56 20.17 9.90 8.49
N TYR A 57 19.89 9.14 7.45
CA TYR A 57 20.89 8.46 6.62
C TYR A 57 20.70 8.80 5.14
N LYS A 58 21.81 9.00 4.44
CA LYS A 58 21.84 9.25 3.00
C LYS A 58 23.15 8.74 2.42
N ASP A 59 23.09 7.72 1.58
CA ASP A 59 24.27 7.22 0.86
C ASP A 59 23.89 6.46 -0.42
N LYS A 60 24.89 6.14 -1.23
CA LYS A 60 24.75 5.26 -2.39
C LYS A 60 24.72 3.80 -1.96
N VAL A 61 23.73 3.06 -2.47
CA VAL A 61 23.55 1.63 -2.22
C VAL A 61 23.51 0.92 -3.58
N GLU A 62 24.02 -0.30 -3.65
CA GLU A 62 23.89 -1.12 -4.85
C GLU A 62 22.42 -1.30 -5.23
N PHE A 63 22.13 -1.41 -6.53
CA PHE A 63 20.75 -1.67 -6.96
C PHE A 63 20.33 -3.08 -6.54
N GLY A 64 19.09 -3.24 -6.09
CA GLY A 64 18.59 -4.53 -5.65
C GLY A 64 17.39 -4.44 -4.72
N GLU A 65 16.87 -5.59 -4.35
CA GLU A 65 15.90 -5.73 -3.28
C GLU A 65 16.63 -5.95 -1.96
N TYR A 66 16.18 -5.28 -0.91
CA TYR A 66 16.78 -5.36 0.41
C TYR A 66 15.71 -5.51 1.49
N THR A 67 16.09 -6.16 2.57
CA THR A 67 15.35 -6.09 3.83
C THR A 67 15.97 -5.00 4.70
N ILE A 68 15.24 -3.92 4.94
CA ILE A 68 15.64 -2.86 5.85
C ILE A 68 15.05 -3.12 7.24
N LYS A 69 15.85 -2.93 8.29
CA LYS A 69 15.41 -2.98 9.69
C LYS A 69 15.85 -1.70 10.41
N LEU A 70 14.91 -1.08 11.12
CA LEU A 70 15.11 0.11 11.92
C LEU A 70 14.96 -0.23 13.40
N VAL A 71 16.00 -0.01 14.18
CA VAL A 71 16.02 -0.26 15.62
C VAL A 71 16.11 1.09 16.35
N PRO A 72 15.05 1.54 17.04
CA PRO A 72 15.07 2.80 17.78
C PRO A 72 16.22 2.90 18.78
N GLU A 73 16.86 4.06 18.84
CA GLU A 73 17.88 4.38 19.83
C GLU A 73 17.22 5.11 21.01
N THR A 74 16.75 4.36 22.00
CA THR A 74 16.19 4.94 23.23
C THR A 74 16.78 4.27 24.46
N THR A 75 16.90 5.06 25.53
CA THR A 75 17.40 4.61 26.84
C THR A 75 16.31 4.50 27.89
N THR A 76 15.08 4.94 27.60
CA THR A 76 14.04 5.12 28.63
C THR A 76 12.71 4.43 28.31
N THR A 77 12.41 4.16 27.03
CA THR A 77 11.13 3.55 26.62
C THR A 77 11.39 2.42 25.62
N ALA A 78 10.80 1.25 25.86
CA ALA A 78 10.90 0.13 24.93
C ALA A 78 10.05 0.40 23.69
N LEU A 79 10.69 0.70 22.57
CA LEU A 79 10.03 0.89 21.28
C LEU A 79 10.19 -0.34 20.40
N THR A 80 9.24 -0.56 19.50
CA THR A 80 9.26 -1.68 18.57
C THR A 80 10.18 -1.38 17.38
N SER A 81 11.08 -2.30 17.05
CA SER A 81 11.84 -2.21 15.80
C SER A 81 10.95 -2.52 14.61
N TRP A 82 11.10 -1.79 13.51
CA TRP A 82 10.39 -2.10 12.27
C TRP A 82 11.31 -2.81 11.26
N GLN A 83 10.74 -3.69 10.45
CA GLN A 83 11.42 -4.34 9.33
C GLN A 83 10.50 -4.36 8.10
N GLY A 84 11.08 -4.13 6.93
CA GLY A 84 10.34 -4.16 5.67
C GLY A 84 11.24 -4.44 4.47
N LYS A 85 10.61 -4.70 3.31
CA LYS A 85 11.30 -4.85 2.02
C LYS A 85 11.33 -3.51 1.30
N ILE A 86 12.46 -3.19 0.69
CA ILE A 86 12.64 -2.01 -0.17
C ILE A 86 13.36 -2.40 -1.46
N VAL A 87 13.23 -1.56 -2.49
CA VAL A 87 13.93 -1.72 -3.77
C VAL A 87 14.76 -0.48 -4.01
N VAL A 88 16.07 -0.65 -4.24
CA VAL A 88 16.97 0.43 -4.66
C VAL A 88 17.17 0.33 -6.18
N GLY A 89 16.65 1.33 -6.90
CA GLY A 89 16.77 1.41 -8.36
C GLY A 89 18.07 2.07 -8.83
N GLN A 90 18.51 1.75 -10.06
CA GLN A 90 19.73 2.33 -10.63
C GLN A 90 19.58 3.84 -10.91
N ASN A 91 20.43 4.67 -10.30
CA ASN A 91 20.35 6.14 -10.29
C ASN A 91 19.01 6.70 -9.81
N LEU A 92 18.26 5.92 -9.00
CA LEU A 92 16.97 6.33 -8.45
C LEU A 92 17.07 6.49 -6.94
N LEU A 93 16.25 7.39 -6.42
CA LEU A 93 16.07 7.59 -5.00
C LEU A 93 15.07 6.56 -4.46
N THR A 94 15.46 5.91 -3.37
CA THR A 94 14.55 5.19 -2.47
C THR A 94 14.50 5.95 -1.17
N TYR A 95 13.31 6.36 -0.77
CA TYR A 95 13.06 7.10 0.45
C TYR A 95 12.27 6.25 1.44
N VAL A 96 12.78 6.17 2.66
CA VAL A 96 12.09 5.54 3.78
C VAL A 96 11.95 6.58 4.89
N ASN A 97 10.73 6.75 5.39
CA ASN A 97 10.45 7.56 6.57
C ASN A 97 9.72 6.70 7.60
N ALA A 98 10.15 6.74 8.86
CA ALA A 98 9.55 5.95 9.92
C ALA A 98 9.25 6.76 11.18
N ASN A 99 7.99 6.79 11.59
CA ASN A 99 7.57 7.26 12.90
C ASN A 99 7.37 6.02 13.79
N LEU A 100 8.44 5.65 14.49
CA LEU A 100 8.51 4.44 15.31
C LEU A 100 7.86 4.69 16.68
N SER A 101 7.04 3.75 17.12
CA SER A 101 6.25 3.85 18.35
C SER A 101 6.40 2.59 19.21
N GLU A 102 5.72 2.57 20.35
CA GLU A 102 5.75 1.47 21.32
C GLU A 102 5.21 0.17 20.71
N SER A 103 4.24 0.26 19.79
CA SER A 103 3.66 -0.89 19.11
C SER A 103 3.78 -0.79 17.59
N GLU A 104 3.66 -1.92 16.91
CA GLU A 104 3.58 -1.97 15.46
C GLU A 104 2.33 -1.24 14.92
N LEU A 105 1.20 -1.29 15.63
CA LEU A 105 -0.06 -0.69 15.21
C LEU A 105 -0.03 0.84 15.25
N THR A 106 0.80 1.40 16.13
CA THR A 106 0.98 2.86 16.29
C THR A 106 2.21 3.38 15.54
N THR A 107 2.91 2.52 14.80
CA THR A 107 4.06 2.87 13.97
C THR A 107 3.60 3.23 12.55
N ALA A 108 4.00 4.39 12.05
CA ALA A 108 3.75 4.81 10.66
C ALA A 108 5.03 4.73 9.84
N ILE A 109 4.93 4.26 8.60
CA ILE A 109 6.07 4.10 7.69
C ILE A 109 5.68 4.59 6.31
N ASP A 110 6.55 5.35 5.66
CA ASP A 110 6.44 5.68 4.25
C ASP A 110 7.64 5.06 3.52
N VAL A 111 7.38 4.30 2.45
CA VAL A 111 8.41 3.79 1.53
C VAL A 111 8.06 4.28 0.14
N VAL A 112 8.95 5.09 -0.45
CA VAL A 112 8.73 5.73 -1.75
C VAL A 112 9.92 5.47 -2.65
N TRP A 113 9.68 4.98 -3.87
CA TRP A 113 10.72 4.80 -4.88
C TRP A 113 10.17 5.02 -6.28
N LEU A 114 11.10 5.12 -7.24
CA LEU A 114 10.78 5.19 -8.65
C LEU A 114 11.05 3.84 -9.32
N GLU A 115 10.17 3.44 -10.21
CA GLU A 115 10.36 2.35 -11.14
C GLU A 115 10.35 2.89 -12.57
N LYS A 116 11.28 2.44 -13.40
CA LYS A 116 11.32 2.84 -14.82
C LYS A 116 10.25 2.07 -15.59
N ILE A 117 9.45 2.78 -16.38
CA ILE A 117 8.39 2.19 -17.20
C ILE A 117 8.70 2.35 -18.69
N THR A 118 8.01 1.57 -19.53
CA THR A 118 8.14 1.63 -20.99
C THR A 118 7.32 2.77 -21.60
N SER A 119 6.25 3.19 -20.94
CA SER A 119 5.46 4.36 -21.33
C SER A 119 6.29 5.63 -21.16
N LYS A 120 5.95 6.70 -21.90
CA LYS A 120 6.57 8.02 -21.73
C LYS A 120 5.81 8.90 -20.73
N GLN A 121 4.77 8.38 -20.10
CA GLN A 121 3.96 9.12 -19.13
C GLN A 121 4.61 9.08 -17.75
N SER A 122 4.12 9.93 -16.85
CA SER A 122 4.35 9.79 -15.42
C SER A 122 3.20 9.02 -14.79
N GLU A 123 3.53 8.05 -13.94
CA GLU A 123 2.56 7.24 -13.23
C GLU A 123 2.74 7.35 -11.71
N LEU A 124 1.65 7.19 -10.96
CA LEU A 124 1.65 7.13 -9.51
C LEU A 124 0.93 5.86 -9.05
N SER A 125 1.55 5.11 -8.15
CA SER A 125 0.95 3.97 -7.44
C SER A 125 0.99 4.23 -5.95
N VAL A 126 -0.16 4.22 -5.29
CA VAL A 126 -0.29 4.42 -3.84
C VAL A 126 -0.94 3.21 -3.21
N THR A 127 -0.27 2.61 -2.22
CA THR A 127 -0.83 1.53 -1.40
C THR A 127 -0.71 1.90 0.07
N THR A 128 -1.64 1.41 0.90
CA THR A 128 -1.60 1.64 2.35
C THR A 128 -1.78 0.34 3.12
N ASN A 129 -1.29 0.30 4.35
CA ASN A 129 -1.65 -0.70 5.34
C ASN A 129 -2.27 0.01 6.55
N PRO A 130 -3.58 -0.16 6.83
CA PRO A 130 -4.52 -0.99 6.07
C PRO A 130 -4.87 -0.42 4.68
N ASP A 131 -5.34 -1.29 3.78
CA ASP A 131 -5.89 -0.90 2.47
C ASP A 131 -7.22 -0.13 2.64
N GLY A 132 -7.67 0.53 1.56
CA GLY A 132 -8.93 1.27 1.53
C GLY A 132 -8.85 2.70 2.05
N ALA A 133 -7.65 3.25 2.21
CA ALA A 133 -7.46 4.65 2.57
C ALA A 133 -7.87 5.55 1.40
N THR A 134 -8.58 6.63 1.67
CA THR A 134 -8.88 7.67 0.66
C THR A 134 -7.60 8.37 0.26
N VAL A 135 -7.37 8.55 -1.04
CA VAL A 135 -6.20 9.24 -1.60
C VAL A 135 -6.64 10.55 -2.23
N LEU A 136 -6.01 11.64 -1.80
CA LEU A 136 -6.11 12.96 -2.40
C LEU A 136 -4.77 13.30 -3.06
N VAL A 137 -4.82 13.84 -4.26
CA VAL A 137 -3.65 14.38 -4.98
C VAL A 137 -3.95 15.83 -5.28
N ASP A 138 -3.12 16.73 -4.74
CA ASP A 138 -3.29 18.19 -4.83
C ASP A 138 -4.69 18.62 -4.36
N ASP A 139 -5.10 18.11 -3.20
CA ASP A 139 -6.39 18.33 -2.54
C ASP A 139 -7.62 17.79 -3.30
N VAL A 140 -7.42 17.15 -4.45
CA VAL A 140 -8.50 16.50 -5.23
C VAL A 140 -8.55 15.02 -4.90
N SER A 141 -9.73 14.50 -4.53
CA SER A 141 -9.92 13.06 -4.30
C SER A 141 -9.74 12.25 -5.59
N ARG A 142 -8.88 11.23 -5.55
CA ARG A 142 -8.54 10.37 -6.70
C ARG A 142 -8.96 8.92 -6.53
N GLY A 143 -9.61 8.57 -5.42
CA GLY A 143 -10.10 7.23 -5.12
C GLY A 143 -9.59 6.71 -3.78
N VAL A 144 -9.48 5.40 -3.66
CA VAL A 144 -9.01 4.70 -2.46
C VAL A 144 -7.84 3.76 -2.79
N THR A 145 -7.00 3.45 -1.82
CA THR A 145 -5.90 2.49 -2.00
C THR A 145 -6.41 1.04 -2.06
N PRO A 146 -5.74 0.16 -2.84
CA PRO A 146 -4.65 0.45 -3.79
C PRO A 146 -5.11 1.30 -4.98
N LEU A 147 -4.37 2.38 -5.26
CA LEU A 147 -4.67 3.32 -6.35
C LEU A 147 -3.52 3.38 -7.35
N SER A 148 -3.85 3.28 -8.65
CA SER A 148 -2.89 3.50 -9.74
C SER A 148 -3.41 4.57 -10.69
N LEU A 149 -2.60 5.61 -10.91
CA LEU A 149 -2.85 6.70 -11.84
C LEU A 149 -1.83 6.59 -12.99
N GLN A 150 -2.32 6.30 -14.19
CA GLN A 150 -1.48 6.07 -15.38
C GLN A 150 -1.06 7.35 -16.11
N ASP A 151 -1.76 8.46 -15.83
CA ASP A 151 -1.52 9.75 -16.47
C ASP A 151 -1.68 10.86 -15.41
N ILE A 152 -0.69 10.94 -14.53
CA ILE A 152 -0.56 12.05 -13.59
C ILE A 152 0.38 13.08 -14.22
N ALA A 153 0.06 14.37 -14.10
CA ALA A 153 0.92 15.43 -14.61
C ALA A 153 2.35 15.28 -14.06
N PRO A 154 3.40 15.56 -14.85
CA PRO A 154 4.76 15.58 -14.32
C PRO A 154 4.97 16.80 -13.42
N GLY A 155 5.56 16.61 -12.24
CA GLY A 155 5.87 17.71 -11.35
C GLY A 155 5.81 17.34 -9.88
N ASP A 156 5.80 18.37 -9.04
CA ASP A 156 5.62 18.21 -7.60
C ASP A 156 4.13 18.06 -7.28
N HIS A 157 3.80 17.10 -6.43
CA HIS A 157 2.43 16.84 -5.97
C HIS A 157 2.38 16.67 -4.47
N ALA A 158 1.27 17.10 -3.87
CA ALA A 158 0.92 16.73 -2.51
C ALA A 158 -0.01 15.51 -2.55
N VAL A 159 0.43 14.40 -1.97
CA VAL A 159 -0.38 13.18 -1.81
C VAL A 159 -0.77 13.05 -0.36
N SER A 160 -2.06 13.10 -0.08
CA SER A 160 -2.61 12.91 1.25
C SER A 160 -3.44 11.63 1.29
N VAL A 161 -3.25 10.81 2.33
CA VAL A 161 -4.04 9.61 2.56
C VAL A 161 -4.70 9.62 3.93
N THR A 162 -5.96 9.19 3.97
CA THR A 162 -6.78 9.18 5.19
C THR A 162 -7.56 7.87 5.30
N SER A 163 -7.66 7.34 6.52
CA SER A 163 -8.46 6.15 6.82
C SER A 163 -9.06 6.29 8.21
N ILE A 164 -10.29 5.79 8.40
CA ILE A 164 -11.02 5.89 9.67
C ILE A 164 -10.24 5.15 10.76
N GLY A 165 -10.00 5.82 11.89
CA GLY A 165 -9.24 5.27 13.01
C GLY A 165 -7.72 5.34 12.86
N PHE A 166 -7.20 5.90 11.77
CA PHE A 166 -5.76 6.05 11.52
C PHE A 166 -5.37 7.53 11.41
N LEU A 167 -4.11 7.82 11.75
CA LEU A 167 -3.53 9.14 11.55
C LEU A 167 -3.35 9.41 10.05
N ALA A 168 -3.83 10.57 9.61
CA ALA A 168 -3.64 11.03 8.24
C ALA A 168 -2.15 11.19 7.91
N ARG A 169 -1.78 10.91 6.66
CA ARG A 169 -0.41 11.10 6.14
C ARG A 169 -0.45 12.01 4.93
N SER A 170 0.56 12.86 4.80
CA SER A 170 0.74 13.73 3.64
C SER A 170 2.19 13.69 3.20
N LEU A 171 2.42 13.46 1.91
CA LEU A 171 3.73 13.34 1.28
C LEU A 171 3.84 14.36 0.16
N LYS A 172 5.01 15.01 0.08
CA LYS A 172 5.40 15.77 -1.11
C LYS A 172 6.21 14.84 -2.00
N ILE A 173 5.70 14.57 -3.20
CA ILE A 173 6.34 13.68 -4.16
C ILE A 173 6.64 14.43 -5.45
N LYS A 174 7.51 13.87 -6.30
CA LYS A 174 7.79 14.38 -7.63
C LYS A 174 7.62 13.30 -8.68
N THR A 175 6.63 13.43 -9.55
CA THR A 175 6.38 12.54 -10.68
C THR A 175 7.28 12.95 -11.86
N THR A 176 7.78 11.98 -12.62
CA THR A 176 8.71 12.22 -13.74
C THR A 176 8.29 11.35 -14.94
N PRO A 177 8.31 11.88 -16.18
CA PRO A 177 7.95 11.10 -17.36
C PRO A 177 8.87 9.89 -17.55
N GLY A 178 8.31 8.74 -17.95
CA GLY A 178 9.05 7.49 -18.09
C GLY A 178 9.28 6.74 -16.78
N TYR A 179 8.67 7.19 -15.68
CA TYR A 179 8.74 6.54 -14.37
C TYR A 179 7.36 6.41 -13.73
N ARG A 180 7.19 5.33 -12.97
CA ARG A 180 6.14 5.15 -11.98
C ARG A 180 6.70 5.46 -10.61
N LEU A 181 6.12 6.42 -9.91
CA LEU A 181 6.39 6.64 -8.50
C LEU A 181 5.52 5.69 -7.69
N ILE A 182 6.15 4.87 -6.85
CA ILE A 182 5.47 3.92 -5.97
C ILE A 182 5.60 4.43 -4.55
N ALA A 183 4.46 4.61 -3.88
CA ALA A 183 4.36 5.01 -2.49
C ALA A 183 3.59 3.95 -1.70
N ASN A 184 4.28 3.28 -0.78
CA ASN A 184 3.71 2.30 0.13
C ASN A 184 3.72 2.88 1.55
N LEU A 185 2.55 2.99 2.16
CA LEU A 185 2.41 3.64 3.47
C LEU A 185 1.81 2.69 4.51
N LYS A 186 2.47 2.50 5.64
CA LYS A 186 1.84 1.93 6.84
C LYS A 186 1.27 3.10 7.66
N LEU A 187 -0.04 3.10 7.90
CA LEU A 187 -0.69 4.12 8.70
C LEU A 187 -0.67 3.72 10.18
N ALA A 188 -0.40 4.68 11.05
CA ALA A 188 -0.48 4.48 12.50
C ALA A 188 -1.93 4.64 12.98
N LEU A 189 -2.35 3.77 13.90
CA LEU A 189 -3.63 3.89 14.58
C LEU A 189 -3.68 5.23 15.34
N SER A 190 -4.79 5.96 15.18
CA SER A 190 -5.06 7.16 15.96
C SER A 190 -5.48 6.71 17.36
N GLY A 191 -4.67 7.02 18.39
CA GLY A 191 -4.91 6.62 19.79
C GLY A 191 -6.14 7.25 20.46
N ALA A 192 -7.11 7.72 19.68
CA ALA A 192 -8.31 8.36 20.19
C ALA A 192 -9.40 7.30 20.41
N THR A 193 -9.52 6.86 21.67
CA THR A 193 -10.81 6.49 22.25
C THR A 193 -11.74 7.68 22.05
N THR A 194 -12.51 7.67 20.96
CA THR A 194 -13.57 8.64 20.74
C THR A 194 -14.87 8.04 21.23
N THR A 195 -15.18 8.34 22.49
CA THR A 195 -16.51 8.88 22.77
C THR A 195 -16.73 10.00 21.75
N PRO A 196 -17.81 9.99 20.95
CA PRO A 196 -18.02 11.02 19.95
C PRO A 196 -18.23 12.37 20.64
N GLU A 197 -17.20 13.19 20.67
CA GLU A 197 -17.33 14.62 20.97
C GLU A 197 -17.93 15.26 19.72
N ALA A 198 -19.26 15.37 19.76
CA ALA A 198 -20.03 16.11 18.78
C ALA A 198 -19.53 17.56 18.75
N SER A 199 -19.09 18.00 17.58
CA SER A 199 -19.01 19.43 17.24
C SER A 199 -20.39 20.06 17.51
N PRO A 200 -20.46 21.22 18.19
CA PRO A 200 -21.73 21.80 18.60
C PRO A 200 -22.46 22.35 17.38
N ALA A 201 -23.44 21.60 16.88
CA ALA A 201 -24.50 22.14 16.06
C ALA A 201 -25.56 22.77 17.00
N GLU A 202 -25.75 24.07 16.83
CA GLU A 202 -26.79 24.85 17.48
C GLU A 202 -28.19 24.22 17.34
N SER A 203 -28.89 24.20 18.47
CA SER A 203 -30.30 24.58 18.62
C SER A 203 -31.33 23.97 17.65
N SER A 204 -32.06 22.95 18.11
CA SER A 204 -33.41 23.14 18.69
C SER A 204 -34.09 21.79 19.01
N ALA A 205 -34.43 21.62 20.28
CA ALA A 205 -35.37 20.62 20.79
C ALA A 205 -36.83 21.18 20.66
N PRO A 206 -37.94 20.41 20.78
CA PRO A 206 -38.12 19.45 21.87
C PRO A 206 -38.88 18.12 21.58
N SER A 207 -38.45 17.10 22.33
CA SER A 207 -39.23 16.16 23.16
C SER A 207 -40.28 15.22 22.54
N GLY A 208 -40.04 13.92 22.73
CA GLY A 208 -41.00 12.84 22.45
C GLY A 208 -40.59 11.45 22.97
N LYS A 209 -40.46 11.31 24.30
CA LYS A 209 -40.86 10.17 25.18
C LYS A 209 -40.67 8.68 24.76
N ALA A 210 -40.00 7.94 25.68
CA ALA A 210 -40.13 6.52 26.09
C ALA A 210 -39.31 5.38 25.41
N THR A 211 -38.22 4.98 26.10
CA THR A 211 -37.84 3.66 26.72
C THR A 211 -38.77 2.43 26.44
N PRO A 212 -38.31 1.14 26.34
CA PRO A 212 -37.16 0.48 27.01
C PRO A 212 -36.23 -0.48 26.19
N THR A 213 -35.06 -0.70 26.79
CA THR A 213 -34.15 -1.89 26.88
C THR A 213 -34.83 -3.28 26.64
N PRO A 214 -34.15 -4.42 26.32
CA PRO A 214 -32.74 -4.75 26.65
C PRO A 214 -31.95 -5.76 25.75
N LYS A 215 -30.66 -5.93 26.13
CA LYS A 215 -29.95 -7.21 26.35
C LYS A 215 -28.98 -7.75 25.28
N LEU A 216 -27.74 -7.90 25.77
CA LEU A 216 -26.57 -8.57 25.20
C LEU A 216 -26.70 -10.11 25.17
N THR A 217 -25.91 -10.67 24.23
CA THR A 217 -25.30 -12.04 24.12
C THR A 217 -26.22 -13.24 23.79
N PRO A 218 -25.73 -14.32 23.11
CA PRO A 218 -24.34 -14.81 22.99
C PRO A 218 -23.88 -15.40 21.61
N VAL A 219 -22.60 -15.76 21.58
CA VAL A 219 -21.80 -16.57 20.62
C VAL A 219 -22.45 -17.90 20.19
N LYS A 220 -22.34 -18.32 18.92
CA LYS A 220 -21.65 -19.55 18.41
C LYS A 220 -22.15 -20.01 17.02
N THR A 221 -21.16 -20.35 16.19
CA THR A 221 -21.10 -21.16 14.95
C THR A 221 -22.23 -22.17 14.70
N ALA A 222 -22.75 -22.20 13.46
CA ALA A 222 -23.14 -23.45 12.77
C ALA A 222 -23.25 -23.28 11.24
N THR A 223 -22.63 -24.24 10.55
CA THR A 223 -22.74 -24.63 9.14
C THR A 223 -24.19 -24.97 8.72
N GLY A 224 -24.57 -24.65 7.48
CA GLY A 224 -25.79 -25.16 6.86
C GLY A 224 -25.99 -24.73 5.40
N SER A 225 -25.58 -25.59 4.47
CA SER A 225 -25.76 -25.49 3.02
C SER A 225 -27.20 -25.80 2.59
N ALA A 226 -27.72 -25.11 1.57
CA ALA A 226 -28.66 -25.66 0.58
C ALA A 226 -28.72 -24.75 -0.67
N GLY A 227 -28.38 -25.29 -1.83
CA GLY A 227 -28.51 -24.61 -3.11
C GLY A 227 -29.96 -24.59 -3.63
N GLN A 228 -30.29 -23.59 -4.46
CA GLN A 228 -31.40 -23.66 -5.42
C GLN A 228 -31.21 -22.71 -6.61
N THR A 229 -31.51 -23.24 -7.78
CA THR A 229 -31.32 -22.74 -9.15
C THR A 229 -32.52 -21.91 -9.63
N SER A 230 -32.62 -20.68 -9.16
CA SER A 230 -33.39 -19.61 -9.81
C SER A 230 -32.67 -18.29 -9.59
N ASP A 231 -32.39 -17.54 -10.65
CA ASP A 231 -31.70 -16.25 -10.50
C ASP A 231 -32.52 -15.31 -9.60
N PRO A 232 -31.90 -14.66 -8.61
CA PRO A 232 -32.59 -13.75 -7.72
C PRO A 232 -33.13 -12.53 -8.49
N PRO A 233 -34.20 -11.87 -7.99
CA PRO A 233 -34.71 -10.65 -8.59
C PRO A 233 -33.62 -9.57 -8.67
N ARG A 234 -33.56 -8.88 -9.82
CA ARG A 234 -32.62 -7.81 -10.11
C ARG A 234 -32.90 -6.56 -9.24
N PRO A 235 -31.88 -5.78 -8.85
CA PRO A 235 -30.45 -6.00 -9.13
C PRO A 235 -29.81 -7.02 -8.17
N PHE A 236 -28.89 -7.84 -8.67
CA PHE A 236 -28.17 -8.84 -7.86
C PHE A 236 -26.66 -8.85 -8.16
N VAL A 237 -25.88 -9.44 -7.27
CA VAL A 237 -24.45 -9.73 -7.47
C VAL A 237 -24.17 -11.21 -7.62
N ILE A 238 -23.18 -11.54 -8.46
CA ILE A 238 -22.53 -12.86 -8.53
C ILE A 238 -21.18 -12.76 -7.83
N ILE A 239 -20.87 -13.67 -6.91
CA ILE A 239 -19.57 -13.70 -6.25
C ILE A 239 -18.51 -14.26 -7.21
N LYS A 240 -17.43 -13.52 -7.45
CA LYS A 240 -16.30 -13.94 -8.29
C LYS A 240 -15.34 -14.84 -7.51
N ASP A 241 -14.47 -15.54 -8.23
CA ASP A 241 -13.35 -16.27 -7.62
C ASP A 241 -12.45 -15.31 -6.83
N THR A 242 -12.12 -15.72 -5.61
CA THR A 242 -11.20 -14.98 -4.73
C THR A 242 -9.96 -15.82 -4.44
N PRO A 243 -8.78 -15.21 -4.17
CA PRO A 243 -7.57 -15.95 -3.80
C PRO A 243 -7.72 -16.82 -2.54
N THR A 244 -8.73 -16.54 -1.70
CA THR A 244 -9.02 -17.26 -0.46
C THR A 244 -10.10 -18.33 -0.62
N GLY A 245 -10.74 -18.45 -1.79
CA GLY A 245 -11.83 -19.41 -2.05
C GLY A 245 -13.19 -19.02 -1.46
N PHE A 246 -13.30 -17.84 -0.85
CA PHE A 246 -14.54 -17.26 -0.30
C PHE A 246 -14.44 -15.73 -0.25
N LEU A 247 -15.58 -15.05 -0.22
CA LEU A 247 -15.71 -13.62 0.02
C LEU A 247 -16.30 -13.36 1.41
N ARG A 248 -15.75 -12.39 2.14
CA ARG A 248 -16.25 -12.00 3.46
C ARG A 248 -17.45 -11.06 3.32
N VAL A 249 -18.47 -11.31 4.14
CA VAL A 249 -19.58 -10.39 4.39
C VAL A 249 -19.28 -9.63 5.68
N ARG A 250 -19.48 -8.33 5.68
CA ARG A 250 -19.11 -7.45 6.80
C ARG A 250 -20.30 -6.64 7.31
N GLU A 251 -20.25 -6.20 8.55
CA GLU A 251 -21.33 -5.41 9.15
C GLU A 251 -21.45 -4.01 8.51
N GLU A 252 -20.33 -3.46 8.03
CA GLU A 252 -20.25 -2.15 7.37
C GLU A 252 -19.49 -2.26 6.03
N PRO A 253 -19.67 -1.32 5.07
CA PRO A 253 -19.01 -1.32 3.76
C PRO A 253 -17.52 -0.90 3.86
N SER A 254 -16.75 -1.67 4.62
CA SER A 254 -15.32 -1.44 4.86
C SER A 254 -14.57 -2.75 5.07
N THR A 255 -13.34 -2.87 4.58
CA THR A 255 -12.48 -4.03 4.82
C THR A 255 -11.98 -4.15 6.26
N SER A 256 -12.14 -3.11 7.09
CA SER A 256 -11.82 -3.13 8.52
C SER A 256 -13.02 -3.49 9.42
N ALA A 257 -14.24 -3.54 8.86
CA ALA A 257 -15.45 -3.85 9.61
C ALA A 257 -15.51 -5.31 10.04
N THR A 258 -16.22 -5.59 11.14
CA THR A 258 -16.40 -6.95 11.67
C THR A 258 -16.93 -7.90 10.58
N GLU A 259 -16.35 -9.09 10.50
CA GLU A 259 -16.83 -10.14 9.61
C GLU A 259 -18.17 -10.66 10.15
N ALA A 260 -19.24 -10.37 9.41
CA ALA A 260 -20.61 -10.81 9.72
C ALA A 260 -20.87 -12.22 9.17
N GLY A 261 -20.16 -12.62 8.11
CA GLY A 261 -20.32 -13.92 7.47
C GLY A 261 -19.36 -14.15 6.30
N ARG A 262 -19.59 -15.23 5.55
CA ARG A 262 -18.83 -15.59 4.34
C ARG A 262 -19.76 -16.13 3.26
N VAL A 263 -19.43 -15.84 2.02
CA VAL A 263 -20.13 -16.32 0.81
C VAL A 263 -19.10 -16.90 -0.17
N ASN A 264 -19.52 -17.84 -0.99
CA ASN A 264 -18.66 -18.61 -1.88
C ASN A 264 -18.72 -18.10 -3.33
N PRO A 265 -17.64 -18.26 -4.12
CA PRO A 265 -17.66 -17.98 -5.55
C PRO A 265 -18.80 -18.73 -6.27
N GLY A 266 -19.44 -18.05 -7.21
CA GLY A 266 -20.59 -18.56 -7.98
C GLY A 266 -21.96 -18.37 -7.31
N GLU A 267 -22.01 -18.03 -6.02
CA GLU A 267 -23.28 -17.71 -5.34
C GLU A 267 -23.85 -16.36 -5.82
N LYS A 268 -25.18 -16.22 -5.76
CA LYS A 268 -25.92 -15.05 -6.24
C LYS A 268 -26.75 -14.43 -5.12
N TYR A 269 -26.69 -13.10 -4.98
CA TYR A 269 -27.39 -12.39 -3.91
C TYR A 269 -28.04 -11.10 -4.39
N THR A 270 -29.30 -10.84 -4.03
CA THR A 270 -29.97 -9.57 -4.30
C THR A 270 -29.29 -8.42 -3.57
N ILE A 271 -29.11 -7.30 -4.27
CA ILE A 271 -28.54 -6.07 -3.73
C ILE A 271 -29.66 -5.29 -3.03
N SER A 272 -29.46 -4.97 -1.76
CA SER A 272 -30.37 -4.10 -0.99
C SER A 272 -29.89 -2.65 -0.96
N ASP A 273 -28.57 -2.44 -0.98
CA ASP A 273 -27.97 -1.11 -0.96
C ASP A 273 -26.58 -1.12 -1.64
N THR A 274 -26.12 0.06 -2.07
CA THR A 274 -24.81 0.26 -2.71
C THR A 274 -24.13 1.49 -2.13
N GLN A 275 -22.93 1.30 -1.57
CA GLN A 275 -22.17 2.39 -0.96
C GLN A 275 -20.67 2.20 -1.19
N SER A 276 -19.98 3.23 -1.72
CA SER A 276 -18.52 3.27 -1.82
C SER A 276 -17.87 2.02 -2.45
N GLY A 277 -18.51 1.44 -3.46
CA GLY A 277 -18.01 0.21 -4.12
C GLY A 277 -18.28 -1.08 -3.35
N TRP A 278 -19.18 -1.06 -2.37
CA TRP A 278 -19.71 -2.23 -1.67
C TRP A 278 -21.18 -2.43 -1.99
N TYR A 279 -21.62 -3.68 -1.92
CA TYR A 279 -23.01 -4.07 -2.10
C TYR A 279 -23.51 -4.71 -0.82
N GLN A 280 -24.63 -4.21 -0.29
CA GLN A 280 -25.30 -4.86 0.83
C GLN A 280 -26.14 -6.01 0.28
N ILE A 281 -25.89 -7.20 0.80
CA ILE A 281 -26.58 -8.44 0.43
C ILE A 281 -27.28 -9.03 1.64
N LYS A 282 -28.35 -9.78 1.37
CA LYS A 282 -28.98 -10.63 2.37
C LYS A 282 -28.42 -12.05 2.26
N TYR A 283 -27.75 -12.52 3.30
CA TYR A 283 -27.12 -13.85 3.38
C TYR A 283 -27.80 -14.71 4.46
N ASP A 284 -27.76 -16.03 4.30
CA ASP A 284 -28.44 -17.00 5.19
C ASP A 284 -29.96 -16.78 5.38
N GLY A 285 -30.61 -16.12 4.42
CA GLY A 285 -32.06 -15.88 4.37
C GLY A 285 -32.60 -14.85 5.37
N ILE A 286 -31.83 -14.46 6.38
CA ILE A 286 -32.27 -13.58 7.48
C ILE A 286 -31.31 -12.39 7.68
N ASN A 287 -29.99 -12.60 7.55
CA ASN A 287 -28.99 -11.59 7.91
C ASN A 287 -28.61 -10.72 6.71
N SER A 288 -28.22 -9.47 6.97
CA SER A 288 -27.73 -8.56 5.94
C SER A 288 -26.31 -8.11 6.24
N GLY A 289 -25.51 -7.91 5.20
CA GLY A 289 -24.16 -7.40 5.35
C GLY A 289 -23.53 -7.04 4.01
N TRP A 290 -22.33 -6.48 4.07
CA TRP A 290 -21.67 -5.83 2.94
C TRP A 290 -20.59 -6.72 2.34
N VAL A 291 -20.63 -6.85 1.02
CA VAL A 291 -19.61 -7.52 0.22
C VAL A 291 -18.91 -6.52 -0.70
N SER A 292 -17.61 -6.71 -0.92
CA SER A 292 -16.81 -5.80 -1.75
C SER A 292 -17.17 -5.96 -3.23
N GLY A 293 -17.38 -4.83 -3.90
CA GLY A 293 -17.63 -4.73 -5.33
C GLY A 293 -16.50 -5.28 -6.20
N GLN A 294 -15.27 -5.30 -5.66
CA GLN A 294 -14.10 -5.82 -6.39
C GLN A 294 -14.18 -7.33 -6.64
N TYR A 295 -14.87 -8.07 -5.76
CA TYR A 295 -15.01 -9.52 -5.83
C TYR A 295 -16.43 -9.94 -6.24
N THR A 296 -17.18 -9.02 -6.85
CA THR A 296 -18.54 -9.29 -7.31
C THR A 296 -18.75 -8.80 -8.74
N GLU A 297 -19.72 -9.39 -9.42
CA GLU A 297 -20.26 -8.94 -10.69
C GLU A 297 -21.70 -8.50 -10.47
N LYS A 298 -21.99 -7.22 -10.67
CA LYS A 298 -23.35 -6.68 -10.56
C LYS A 298 -24.12 -6.95 -11.85
N VAL A 299 -25.32 -7.50 -11.70
CA VAL A 299 -26.29 -7.74 -12.79
C VAL A 299 -27.53 -6.88 -12.51
N GLU A 300 -27.85 -6.01 -13.47
CA GLU A 300 -29.02 -5.11 -13.44
C GLU A 300 -30.25 -5.69 -14.13
#